data_AF-A0A6I9N3Z8-F1
#
_entry.id   AF-A0A6I9N3Z8-F1
#
_cell.length_a   1.000
_cell.length_b   1.000
_cell.length_c   1.000
_cell.angle_alpha   90.00
_cell.angle_beta   90.00
_cell.angle_gamma   90.00
#
_symmetry.space_group_name_H-M   'P 1'
#
loop_
_entity.id
_entity.type
_entity.pdbx_description
1 polymer ?
#
loop_
_entity_poly.entity_id
_entity_poly.type
_entity_poly.pdbx_seq_one_letter_code
_entity_poly.pdbx_strand_id
1 'polypeptide(L)'
;MTDSGLSSSSTSTSLGVGGVTHLAPPLISQVDASAEQDEKVRALIEFITSRKRGPLWNHEDVSPKNPNIKSAEQLSVFVRHVVTVFKHSPSGFQLDSLLSEVSLQTALSCSSRHYAGRSFQIFRALKQPLTLGTLSDILSRLVETVGDPGEEAQVRTLKTFYFNIHILLLTSGEEALVGTQ
;
A
#
# COMPACT_ATOMS: atom_id res chain seq x y z
N MET A 1 -42.65 -73.15 -9.53
CA MET A 1 -43.24 -72.22 -10.51
C MET A 1 -42.22 -71.10 -10.67
N THR A 2 -41.34 -71.22 -11.68
CA THR A 2 -41.47 -70.62 -13.02
C THR A 2 -41.35 -69.10 -12.95
N ASP A 3 -40.64 -68.39 -13.82
CA ASP A 3 -39.66 -68.63 -14.87
C ASP A 3 -39.35 -67.20 -15.38
N SER A 4 -38.13 -66.93 -15.86
CA SER A 4 -37.83 -65.91 -16.88
C SER A 4 -38.09 -64.41 -16.55
N GLY A 5 -37.39 -63.44 -17.13
CA GLY A 5 -36.65 -63.49 -18.37
C GLY A 5 -35.65 -62.35 -18.56
N LEU A 6 -34.74 -62.66 -19.47
CA LEU A 6 -33.65 -61.89 -20.06
C LEU A 6 -34.18 -60.83 -21.03
N SER A 7 -33.42 -59.74 -21.25
CA SER A 7 -33.10 -59.13 -22.57
C SER A 7 -32.23 -57.87 -22.35
N SER A 8 -30.93 -57.85 -22.73
CA SER A 8 -30.32 -57.60 -24.07
C SER A 8 -30.08 -56.09 -24.35
N SER A 9 -28.82 -55.62 -24.27
CA SER A 9 -27.89 -55.27 -25.38
C SER A 9 -28.26 -53.97 -26.13
N SER A 10 -27.40 -53.09 -26.66
CA SER A 10 -25.95 -52.77 -26.66
C SER A 10 -25.80 -51.50 -27.52
N THR A 11 -24.55 -50.99 -27.66
CA THR A 11 -24.00 -49.94 -28.57
C THR A 11 -23.76 -48.59 -27.89
N SER A 12 -22.60 -47.94 -27.97
CA SER A 12 -21.43 -48.15 -28.84
C SER A 12 -20.22 -47.38 -28.27
N THR A 13 -19.04 -47.99 -28.37
CA THR A 13 -17.72 -47.38 -28.25
C THR A 13 -17.43 -46.35 -29.35
N SER A 14 -16.68 -45.30 -29.01
CA SER A 14 -15.72 -44.69 -29.94
C SER A 14 -14.40 -44.40 -29.22
N LEU A 15 -13.31 -44.79 -29.89
CA LEU A 15 -11.93 -44.63 -29.45
C LEU A 15 -11.47 -43.19 -29.68
N GLY A 16 -10.75 -42.64 -28.71
CA GLY A 16 -9.98 -41.41 -28.84
C GLY A 16 -8.60 -41.59 -28.21
N VAL A 17 -7.63 -41.87 -29.08
CA VAL A 17 -6.18 -41.96 -28.89
C VAL A 17 -5.61 -40.84 -28.00
N GLY A 18 -4.66 -41.19 -27.14
CA GLY A 18 -3.63 -40.25 -26.66
C GLY A 18 -3.56 -40.11 -25.15
N GLY A 19 -2.70 -40.90 -24.52
CA GLY A 19 -2.30 -40.69 -23.13
C GLY A 19 -1.59 -39.35 -22.95
N VAL A 20 -2.12 -38.52 -22.05
CA VAL A 20 -1.33 -37.55 -21.29
C VAL A 20 -1.96 -37.47 -19.90
N THR A 21 -1.43 -38.26 -18.97
CA THR A 21 -1.49 -37.94 -17.54
C THR A 21 -0.70 -36.64 -17.36
N HIS A 22 -1.37 -35.49 -17.44
CA HIS A 22 -0.79 -34.20 -17.10
C HIS A 22 -1.67 -33.52 -16.08
N LEU A 23 -1.37 -33.86 -14.81
CA LEU A 23 -1.30 -32.98 -13.65
C LEU A 23 -2.24 -31.77 -13.68
N ALA A 24 -3.19 -31.79 -12.74
CA ALA A 24 -3.73 -30.55 -12.18
C ALA A 24 -2.62 -29.84 -11.38
N PRO A 25 -2.28 -28.59 -11.72
CA PRO A 25 -1.96 -27.58 -10.71
C PRO A 25 -3.06 -26.49 -10.75
N PRO A 26 -3.57 -26.00 -9.59
CA PRO A 26 -2.74 -25.28 -8.62
C PRO A 26 -3.22 -25.42 -7.15
N LEU A 27 -3.50 -26.61 -6.63
CA LEU A 27 -3.82 -26.71 -5.18
C LEU A 27 -2.58 -26.47 -4.30
N ILE A 28 -1.39 -26.89 -4.75
CA ILE A 28 -0.13 -26.68 -4.01
C ILE A 28 0.28 -25.19 -4.00
N SER A 29 0.05 -24.47 -5.11
CA SER A 29 0.39 -23.04 -5.21
C SER A 29 -0.50 -22.14 -4.35
N GLN A 30 -1.79 -22.47 -4.19
CA GLN A 30 -2.68 -21.71 -3.31
C GLN A 30 -2.37 -21.93 -1.82
N VAL A 31 -1.97 -23.14 -1.43
CA VAL A 31 -1.58 -23.44 -0.05
C VAL A 31 -0.28 -22.71 0.33
N ASP A 32 0.71 -22.69 -0.56
CA ASP A 32 1.96 -21.95 -0.35
C ASP A 32 1.74 -20.43 -0.26
N ALA A 33 0.91 -19.89 -1.17
CA ALA A 33 0.57 -18.46 -1.15
C ALA A 33 -0.17 -18.06 0.14
N SER A 34 -1.09 -18.90 0.63
CA SER A 34 -1.79 -18.66 1.90
C SER A 34 -0.84 -18.70 3.09
N ALA A 35 0.12 -19.64 3.12
CA ALA A 35 1.10 -19.74 4.18
C ALA A 35 2.05 -18.52 4.21
N GLU A 36 2.47 -18.03 3.03
CA GLU A 36 3.30 -16.83 2.91
C GLU A 36 2.56 -15.57 3.41
N GLN A 37 1.26 -15.45 3.10
CA GLN A 37 0.44 -14.33 3.60
C GLN A 37 0.27 -14.39 5.12
N ASP A 38 -0.01 -15.58 5.67
CA ASP A 38 -0.11 -15.77 7.10
C ASP A 38 1.19 -15.37 7.82
N GLU A 39 2.34 -15.67 7.22
CA GLU A 39 3.64 -15.27 7.77
C GLU A 39 3.84 -13.74 7.75
N LYS A 40 3.45 -13.05 6.66
CA LYS A 40 3.48 -11.58 6.59
C LYS A 40 2.56 -10.95 7.65
N VAL A 41 1.38 -11.52 7.88
CA VAL A 41 0.45 -11.08 8.92
C VAL A 41 1.08 -11.27 10.30
N ARG A 42 1.63 -12.45 10.59
CA ARG A 42 2.29 -12.74 11.88
C ARG A 42 3.47 -11.81 12.12
N ALA A 43 4.34 -11.63 11.14
CA ALA A 43 5.49 -10.73 11.24
C ALA A 43 5.07 -9.27 11.51
N LEU A 44 3.98 -8.81 10.87
CA LEU A 44 3.44 -7.47 11.13
C LEU A 44 2.89 -7.34 12.56
N ILE A 45 2.15 -8.35 13.03
CA ILE A 45 1.63 -8.38 14.41
C ILE A 45 2.78 -8.42 15.41
N GLU A 46 3.79 -9.27 15.18
CA GLU A 46 4.97 -9.36 16.04
C GLU A 46 5.74 -8.04 16.05
N PHE A 47 5.94 -7.40 14.89
CA PHE A 47 6.58 -6.09 14.83
C PHE A 47 5.86 -5.05 15.70
N ILE A 48 4.53 -4.95 15.57
CA ILE A 48 3.71 -3.99 16.34
C ILE A 48 3.74 -4.32 17.84
N THR A 49 3.71 -5.61 18.19
CA THR A 49 3.61 -6.08 19.59
C THR A 49 4.96 -6.26 20.28
N SER A 50 6.07 -6.26 19.54
CA SER A 50 7.44 -6.40 20.06
C SER A 50 7.79 -5.33 21.09
N ARG A 51 7.19 -4.14 20.97
CA ARG A 51 7.36 -3.00 21.87
C ARG A 51 6.32 -3.04 22.99
N LYS A 52 6.74 -3.51 24.16
CA LYS A 52 5.89 -3.55 25.37
C LYS A 52 5.50 -2.18 25.94
N ARG A 53 6.31 -1.13 25.68
CA ARG A 53 6.09 0.26 26.18
C ARG A 53 6.67 1.30 25.23
N GLY A 54 5.98 2.44 25.10
CA GLY A 54 6.42 3.60 24.31
C GLY A 54 5.99 3.57 22.83
N PRO A 55 6.21 4.67 22.09
CA PRO A 55 5.85 4.75 20.68
C PRO A 55 6.73 3.86 19.80
N LEU A 56 6.23 3.40 18.65
CA LEU A 56 7.00 2.62 17.68
C LEU A 56 8.22 3.38 17.13
N TRP A 57 8.09 4.70 17.00
CA TRP A 57 9.14 5.59 16.52
C TRP A 57 9.38 6.75 17.47
N ASN A 58 10.62 7.23 17.49
CA ASN A 58 11.00 8.38 18.30
C ASN A 58 10.43 9.69 17.71
N HIS A 59 10.23 10.67 18.59
CA HIS A 59 9.95 12.03 18.17
C HIS A 59 11.25 12.67 17.67
N GLU A 60 11.37 12.83 16.36
CA GLU A 60 12.55 13.38 15.70
C GLU A 60 12.17 14.67 14.98
N ASP A 61 12.91 15.75 15.27
CA ASP A 61 12.71 17.03 14.60
C ASP A 61 13.41 17.06 13.23
N VAL A 62 12.67 17.49 12.21
CA VAL A 62 13.26 17.83 10.91
C VAL A 62 14.02 19.14 11.08
N SER A 63 15.34 19.10 10.91
CA SER A 63 16.16 20.31 10.93
C SER A 63 17.05 20.39 9.69
N PRO A 64 17.50 21.59 9.29
CA PRO A 64 18.48 21.75 8.22
C PRO A 64 19.78 20.95 8.43
N LYS A 65 20.13 20.65 9.69
CA LYS A 65 21.32 19.89 10.07
C LYS A 65 21.09 18.38 10.07
N ASN A 66 19.84 17.95 10.16
CA ASN A 66 19.44 16.54 10.11
C ASN A 66 18.23 16.37 9.18
N PRO A 67 18.43 16.41 7.84
CA PRO A 67 17.35 16.23 6.89
C PRO A 67 16.87 14.77 6.82
N ASN A 68 17.71 13.81 7.20
CA ASN A 68 17.42 12.38 7.12
C ASN A 68 16.89 11.85 8.46
N ILE A 69 15.58 11.69 8.54
CA ILE A 69 14.91 11.14 9.71
C ILE A 69 14.71 9.64 9.54
N LYS A 70 15.33 8.83 10.39
CA LYS A 70 15.25 7.37 10.32
C LYS A 70 13.81 6.86 10.48
N SER A 71 13.04 7.44 11.41
CA SER A 71 11.65 7.05 11.58
C SER A 71 10.78 7.33 10.36
N ALA A 72 11.13 8.30 9.49
CA ALA A 72 10.37 8.58 8.28
C ALA A 72 10.50 7.44 7.25
N GLU A 73 11.71 6.89 7.11
CA GLU A 73 11.96 5.71 6.27
C GLU A 73 11.26 4.48 6.84
N GLN A 74 11.41 4.23 8.14
CA GLN A 74 10.76 3.11 8.81
C GLN A 74 9.23 3.17 8.71
N LEU A 75 8.63 4.35 8.86
CA LEU A 75 7.19 4.57 8.67
C LEU A 75 6.77 4.25 7.22
N SER A 76 7.56 4.68 6.24
CA SER A 76 7.27 4.42 4.83
C SER A 76 7.35 2.93 4.47
N VAL A 77 8.30 2.21 5.07
CA VAL A 77 8.39 0.74 4.95
C VAL A 77 7.20 0.07 5.62
N PHE A 78 6.86 0.49 6.84
CA PHE A 78 5.74 -0.06 7.59
C PHE A 78 4.41 0.07 6.84
N VAL A 79 4.09 1.26 6.33
CA VAL A 79 2.86 1.51 5.56
C VAL A 79 2.77 0.60 4.34
N ARG A 80 3.88 0.40 3.62
CA ARG A 80 3.92 -0.54 2.48
C ARG A 80 3.65 -1.98 2.91
N HIS A 81 4.19 -2.43 4.05
CA HIS A 81 3.90 -3.78 4.56
C HIS A 81 2.43 -3.93 4.96
N VAL A 82 1.85 -2.92 5.63
CA VAL A 82 0.42 -2.89 5.95
C VAL A 82 -0.41 -3.04 4.68
N VAL A 83 -0.18 -2.22 3.65
CA VAL A 83 -0.92 -2.32 2.38
C VAL A 83 -0.75 -3.70 1.74
N THR A 84 0.47 -4.24 1.69
CA THR A 84 0.73 -5.57 1.10
C THR A 84 -0.04 -6.69 1.80
N VAL A 85 -0.11 -6.67 3.14
CA VAL A 85 -0.88 -7.63 3.92
C VAL A 85 -2.37 -7.54 3.59
N PHE A 86 -2.92 -6.33 3.51
CA PHE A 86 -4.35 -6.14 3.25
C PHE A 86 -4.74 -6.29 1.77
N LYS A 87 -3.80 -6.19 0.81
CA LYS A 87 -4.06 -6.44 -0.61
C LYS A 87 -4.53 -7.86 -0.92
N HIS A 88 -4.14 -8.83 -0.11
CA HIS A 88 -4.53 -10.23 -0.25
C HIS A 88 -5.80 -10.57 0.54
N SER A 89 -6.44 -9.56 1.17
CA SER A 89 -7.71 -9.73 1.86
C SER A 89 -8.84 -10.04 0.86
N PRO A 90 -9.75 -10.99 1.15
CA PRO A 90 -10.85 -11.37 0.27
C PRO A 90 -11.83 -10.24 -0.08
N SER A 91 -11.79 -9.11 0.63
CA SER A 91 -12.76 -8.02 0.53
C SER A 91 -12.60 -7.12 -0.69
N GLY A 92 -11.53 -7.24 -1.48
CA GLY A 92 -11.27 -6.34 -2.62
C GLY A 92 -11.11 -4.87 -2.21
N PHE A 93 -10.85 -4.63 -0.92
CA PHE A 93 -10.82 -3.31 -0.32
C PHE A 93 -9.53 -2.56 -0.66
N GLN A 94 -9.65 -1.39 -1.28
CA GLN A 94 -8.52 -0.53 -1.66
C GLN A 94 -8.01 0.28 -0.46
N LEU A 95 -7.31 -0.40 0.45
CA LEU A 95 -6.79 0.20 1.67
C LEU A 95 -5.81 1.35 1.39
N ASP A 96 -5.00 1.24 0.34
CA ASP A 96 -4.04 2.27 -0.06
C ASP A 96 -4.72 3.58 -0.46
N SER A 97 -5.80 3.51 -1.23
CA SER A 97 -6.61 4.67 -1.59
C SER A 97 -7.22 5.34 -0.36
N LEU A 98 -7.86 4.57 0.53
CA LEU A 98 -8.45 5.11 1.76
C LEU A 98 -7.39 5.76 2.67
N LEU A 99 -6.30 5.04 2.94
CA LEU A 99 -5.24 5.56 3.81
C LEU A 99 -4.61 6.82 3.21
N SER A 100 -4.55 6.92 1.89
CA SER A 100 -4.02 8.09 1.19
C SER A 100 -4.92 9.29 1.40
N GLU A 101 -6.22 9.14 1.16
CA GLU A 101 -7.21 10.21 1.37
C GLU A 101 -7.20 10.69 2.83
N VAL A 102 -7.28 9.76 3.79
CA VAL A 102 -7.26 10.09 5.22
C VAL A 102 -5.95 10.78 5.62
N SER A 103 -4.81 10.30 5.11
CA SER A 103 -3.51 10.90 5.41
C SER A 103 -3.41 12.32 4.85
N LEU A 104 -3.86 12.55 3.62
CA LEU A 104 -3.88 13.87 3.02
C LEU A 104 -4.78 14.84 3.79
N GLN A 105 -6.02 14.43 4.09
CA GLN A 105 -6.96 15.25 4.86
C GLN A 105 -6.42 15.58 6.25
N THR A 106 -5.82 14.60 6.92
CA THR A 106 -5.15 14.81 8.22
C THR A 106 -3.99 15.79 8.07
N ALA A 107 -3.18 15.68 7.02
CA ALA A 107 -2.05 16.56 6.81
C ALA A 107 -2.47 18.02 6.59
N LEU A 108 -3.53 18.24 5.81
CA LEU A 108 -4.03 19.57 5.46
C LEU A 108 -4.75 20.25 6.63
N SER A 109 -5.50 19.49 7.43
CA SER A 109 -6.27 20.01 8.57
C SER A 109 -5.49 20.14 9.88
N CYS A 110 -4.31 19.52 10.00
CA CYS A 110 -3.59 19.51 11.26
C CYS A 110 -2.96 20.87 11.60
N SER A 111 -3.08 21.28 12.87
CA SER A 111 -2.39 22.44 13.44
C SER A 111 -0.92 22.15 13.80
N SER A 112 -0.60 20.89 14.13
CA SER A 112 0.76 20.47 14.47
C SER A 112 1.55 20.15 13.20
N ARG A 113 2.64 20.87 12.99
CA ARG A 113 3.55 20.65 11.85
C ARG A 113 4.17 19.26 11.84
N HIS A 114 4.45 18.69 13.01
CA HIS A 114 5.00 17.34 13.09
C HIS A 114 3.98 16.30 12.62
N TYR A 115 2.73 16.39 13.08
CA TYR A 115 1.67 15.49 12.63
C TYR A 115 1.36 15.66 11.15
N ALA A 116 1.24 16.90 10.66
CA ALA A 116 1.08 17.17 9.24
C ALA A 116 2.22 16.54 8.41
N GLY A 117 3.47 16.70 8.85
CA GLY A 117 4.64 16.11 8.19
C GLY A 117 4.59 14.58 8.15
N ARG A 118 4.20 13.92 9.24
CA ARG A 118 4.04 12.46 9.29
C ARG A 118 2.90 11.97 8.39
N SER A 119 1.78 12.69 8.37
CA SER A 119 0.66 12.37 7.49
C SER A 119 1.04 12.50 6.00
N PHE A 120 1.81 13.53 5.62
CA PHE A 120 2.39 13.61 4.27
C PHE A 120 3.40 12.49 3.96
N GLN A 121 4.16 12.02 4.95
CA GLN A 121 5.05 10.85 4.79
C GLN A 121 4.26 9.56 4.52
N ILE A 122 3.12 9.37 5.17
CA ILE A 122 2.24 8.22 4.90
C ILE A 122 1.64 8.34 3.50
N PHE A 123 1.08 9.51 3.17
CA PHE A 123 0.50 9.79 1.85
C PHE A 123 1.47 9.46 0.70
N ARG A 124 2.71 9.95 0.76
CA ARG A 124 3.73 9.65 -0.28
C ARG A 124 4.10 8.16 -0.33
N ALA A 125 4.09 7.46 0.81
CA ALA A 125 4.47 6.05 0.86
C ALA A 125 3.45 5.15 0.16
N LEU A 126 2.21 5.62 0.05
CA LEU A 126 1.09 4.94 -0.61
C LEU A 126 1.07 5.13 -2.13
N LYS A 127 1.89 6.07 -2.66
CA LYS A 127 2.09 6.31 -4.10
C LYS A 127 0.78 6.42 -4.90
N GLN A 128 -0.26 7.01 -4.32
CA GLN A 128 -1.51 7.19 -5.04
C GLN A 128 -1.38 8.32 -6.08
N PRO A 129 -2.04 8.20 -7.25
CA PRO A 129 -2.08 9.25 -8.24
C PRO A 129 -2.66 10.54 -7.65
N LEU A 130 -2.18 11.67 -8.17
CA LEU A 130 -2.63 12.98 -7.71
C LEU A 130 -3.63 13.58 -8.66
N THR A 131 -4.66 14.16 -8.06
CA THR A 131 -5.63 14.96 -8.79
C THR A 131 -5.24 16.44 -8.72
N LEU A 132 -5.71 17.22 -9.69
CA LEU A 132 -5.52 18.66 -9.69
C LEU A 132 -6.13 19.32 -8.45
N GLY A 133 -7.26 18.80 -7.95
CA GLY A 133 -7.89 19.25 -6.71
C GLY A 133 -6.98 19.08 -5.51
N THR A 134 -6.41 17.88 -5.32
CA THR A 134 -5.43 17.60 -4.27
C THR A 134 -4.22 18.53 -4.33
N LEU A 135 -3.70 18.79 -5.54
CA LEU A 135 -2.58 19.71 -5.71
C LEU A 135 -2.98 21.15 -5.29
N SER A 136 -4.17 21.59 -5.68
CA SER A 136 -4.72 22.89 -5.27
C SER A 136 -4.85 23.01 -3.75
N ASP A 137 -5.31 21.96 -3.07
CA ASP A 137 -5.46 21.96 -1.62
C ASP A 137 -4.09 22.05 -0.91
N ILE A 138 -3.11 21.30 -1.39
CA ILE A 138 -1.72 21.35 -0.90
C ILE A 138 -1.12 22.74 -1.09
N LEU A 139 -1.32 23.34 -2.27
CA LEU A 139 -0.83 24.69 -2.58
C LEU A 139 -1.53 25.77 -1.74
N SER A 140 -2.84 25.65 -1.52
CA SER A 140 -3.59 26.58 -0.68
C SER A 140 -3.06 26.56 0.75
N ARG A 141 -2.82 25.37 1.30
CA ARG A 141 -2.24 25.22 2.63
C ARG A 141 -0.80 25.75 2.70
N LEU A 142 -0.04 25.63 1.61
CA LEU A 142 1.30 26.20 1.52
C LEU A 142 1.26 27.73 1.59
N VAL A 143 0.38 28.38 0.84
CA VAL A 143 0.25 29.84 0.82
C VAL A 143 -0.10 30.38 2.20
N GLU A 144 -1.05 29.74 2.90
CA GLU A 144 -1.39 30.08 4.29
C GLU A 144 -0.20 29.95 5.24
N THR A 145 0.65 28.93 5.06
CA THR A 145 1.79 28.69 5.95
C THR A 145 3.00 29.58 5.65
N VAL A 146 3.15 30.04 4.41
CA VAL A 146 4.22 30.99 4.00
C VAL A 146 3.88 32.42 4.40
N GLY A 147 2.60 32.77 4.48
CA GLY A 147 2.12 34.09 4.93
C GLY A 147 2.29 34.38 6.42
N ASP A 148 2.69 33.39 7.23
CA ASP A 148 2.93 33.56 8.67
C ASP A 148 4.37 34.08 8.92
N PRO A 149 4.57 35.31 9.45
CA PRO A 149 5.85 36.03 9.42
C PRO A 149 6.96 35.52 10.39
N GLY A 150 6.95 34.24 10.75
CA GLY A 150 8.01 33.60 11.54
C GLY A 150 9.14 33.00 10.69
N GLU A 151 10.27 33.68 10.59
CA GLU A 151 11.48 33.32 9.80
C GLU A 151 11.98 31.87 10.04
N GLU A 152 11.79 31.33 11.24
CA GLU A 152 12.15 29.96 11.64
C GLU A 152 11.10 28.90 11.25
N ALA A 153 9.85 29.31 11.00
CA ALA A 153 8.80 28.40 10.56
C ALA A 153 8.83 28.16 9.05
N GLN A 154 9.25 29.16 8.28
CA GLN A 154 9.32 29.10 6.82
C GLN A 154 10.33 28.06 6.33
N VAL A 155 11.59 28.04 6.80
CA VAL A 155 12.63 27.16 6.21
C VAL A 155 12.36 25.66 6.44
N ARG A 156 11.78 25.29 7.58
CA ARG A 156 11.45 23.88 7.89
C ARG A 156 10.23 23.41 7.11
N THR A 157 9.17 24.20 7.06
CA THR A 157 7.97 23.90 6.25
C THR A 157 8.32 23.89 4.77
N LEU A 158 9.05 24.89 4.27
CA LEU A 158 9.47 24.97 2.88
C LEU A 158 10.34 23.77 2.47
N LYS A 159 11.24 23.26 3.33
CA LYS A 159 12.04 22.05 3.01
C LYS A 159 11.21 20.76 3.01
N THR A 160 10.32 20.57 3.97
CA THR A 160 9.39 19.42 3.96
C THR A 160 8.46 19.47 2.76
N PHE A 161 8.04 20.65 2.32
CA PHE A 161 7.16 20.86 1.17
C PHE A 161 7.88 20.80 -0.18
N TYR A 162 9.08 21.37 -0.33
CA TYR A 162 9.91 21.21 -1.54
C TYR A 162 10.30 19.75 -1.76
N PHE A 163 10.59 18.99 -0.70
CA PHE A 163 10.81 17.55 -0.82
C PHE A 163 9.53 16.81 -1.27
N ASN A 164 8.35 17.22 -0.78
CA ASN A 164 7.08 16.65 -1.24
C ASN A 164 6.79 17.00 -2.71
N ILE A 165 6.92 18.25 -3.13
CA ILE A 165 6.70 18.72 -4.52
C ILE A 165 7.74 18.11 -5.48
N HIS A 166 9.02 18.05 -5.07
CA HIS A 166 10.10 17.49 -5.90
C HIS A 166 9.95 15.98 -6.08
N ILE A 167 9.56 15.23 -5.04
CA ILE A 167 9.23 13.80 -5.17
C ILE A 167 7.94 13.60 -5.95
N LEU A 168 6.91 14.45 -5.75
CA LEU A 168 5.67 14.46 -6.54
C LEU A 168 5.94 14.50 -8.04
N LEU A 169 6.75 15.47 -8.47
CA LEU A 169 7.13 15.68 -9.87
C LEU A 169 7.95 14.51 -10.43
N LEU A 170 8.77 13.85 -9.60
CA LEU A 170 9.53 12.66 -9.99
C LEU A 170 8.62 11.43 -10.17
N THR A 171 7.64 11.20 -9.29
CA THR A 171 6.65 10.11 -9.46
C THR A 171 5.71 10.32 -10.65
N SER A 172 5.34 11.56 -10.98
CA SER A 172 4.59 11.85 -12.21
C SER A 172 5.40 11.67 -13.50
N GLY A 173 6.74 11.74 -13.41
CA GLY A 173 7.65 11.55 -14.55
C GLY A 173 7.90 10.09 -14.93
N GLU A 174 7.85 9.15 -13.98
CA GLU A 174 8.02 7.72 -14.26
C GLU A 174 6.77 7.07 -14.90
N GLU A 175 5.57 7.49 -14.52
CA GLU A 175 4.31 6.98 -15.09
C GLU A 175 4.09 7.45 -16.55
N ALA A 176 4.66 8.60 -16.94
CA ALA A 176 4.56 9.11 -18.32
C ALA A 176 5.41 8.32 -19.33
N LEU A 177 6.39 7.54 -18.87
CA LEU A 177 7.28 6.75 -19.73
C LEU A 177 6.86 5.28 -19.87
N VAL A 178 5.97 4.77 -19.02
CA VAL A 178 5.50 3.37 -19.05
C VAL A 178 4.22 3.20 -19.88
N GLY A 179 3.48 4.28 -20.16
CA GLY A 179 2.23 4.24 -20.94
C GLY A 179 2.35 4.34 -22.46
N THR A 180 3.54 4.18 -23.05
CA THR A 180 3.76 4.30 -24.51
C THR A 180 4.44 3.08 -25.14
N GLN A 181 3.96 1.87 -24.82
CA GLN A 181 4.25 0.69 -25.61
C GLN A 181 3.03 -0.21 -25.76
#